data_AF-A0A9X3N7Y9-F1
#
_entry.id   AF-A0A9X3N7Y9-F1
#
_cell.length_a   1.000
_cell.length_b   1.000
_cell.length_c   1.000
_cell.angle_alpha   90.00
_cell.angle_beta   90.00
_cell.angle_gamma   90.00
#
_symmetry.space_group_name_H-M   'P 1'
#
loop_
_entity.id
_entity.type
_entity.pdbx_description
1 polymer ?
#
loop_
_entity_poly.entity_id
_entity_poly.type
_entity_poly.pdbx_seq_one_letter_code
_entity_poly.pdbx_strand_id
1 'polypeptide(L)'
;MKRLAGPTRVLRSGNPGALTVELLNRLLDGEDEYLRDPRELMLTLAPYHHCARRLGEEPGEVFDVVAAGAPPTLRDAVRTFGRRDDIEPESFGFAIVETAEGPEYLRTI
;
A
#
# COMPACT_ATOMS: atom_id res chain seq x y z
N MET A 1 1.85 -18.56 -0.09
CA MET A 1 1.12 -17.28 -0.28
C MET A 1 0.59 -16.82 1.06
N LYS A 2 0.81 -15.55 1.42
CA LYS A 2 0.38 -14.97 2.71
C LYS A 2 -0.59 -13.83 2.47
N ARG A 3 -1.72 -13.80 3.20
CA ARG A 3 -2.70 -12.70 3.10
C ARG A 3 -2.11 -11.38 3.59
N LEU A 4 -2.33 -10.32 2.81
CA LEU A 4 -2.03 -8.94 3.18
C LEU A 4 -3.27 -8.33 3.83
N ALA A 5 -3.39 -8.50 5.15
CA ALA A 5 -4.61 -8.19 5.89
C ALA A 5 -5.02 -6.71 5.79
N GLY A 6 -4.06 -5.77 5.86
CA GLY A 6 -4.32 -4.34 5.79
C GLY A 6 -4.99 -3.88 4.50
N PRO A 7 -4.34 -3.98 3.32
CA PRO A 7 -4.94 -3.56 2.06
C PRO A 7 -6.19 -4.36 1.71
N THR A 8 -6.30 -5.63 2.13
CA THR A 8 -7.53 -6.43 1.97
C THR A 8 -8.69 -5.83 2.74
N ARG A 9 -8.47 -5.46 4.01
CA ARG A 9 -9.51 -4.88 4.86
C ARG A 9 -9.99 -3.53 4.33
N VAL A 10 -9.05 -2.70 3.87
CA VAL A 10 -9.36 -1.40 3.26
C VAL A 10 -10.17 -1.59 1.97
N LEU A 11 -9.76 -2.49 1.09
CA LEU A 11 -10.49 -2.73 -0.14
C LEU A 11 -11.92 -3.21 0.11
N ARG A 12 -12.10 -4.14 1.06
CA ARG A 12 -13.42 -4.67 1.43
C ARG A 12 -14.32 -3.66 2.14
N SER A 13 -13.74 -2.72 2.88
CA SER A 13 -14.55 -1.69 3.55
C SER A 13 -15.11 -0.67 2.55
N GLY A 14 -14.53 -0.57 1.35
CA GLY A 14 -14.91 0.44 0.35
C GLY A 14 -14.70 1.87 0.84
N ASN A 15 -13.90 2.07 1.91
CA ASN A 15 -13.70 3.36 2.55
C ASN A 15 -12.28 3.89 2.29
N PRO A 16 -12.13 4.86 1.38
CA PRO A 16 -10.85 5.52 1.10
C PRO A 16 -10.16 6.12 2.33
N GLY A 17 -10.92 6.63 3.31
CA GLY A 17 -10.35 7.19 4.54
C GLY A 17 -9.59 6.17 5.39
N ALA A 18 -9.96 4.88 5.29
CA ALA A 18 -9.25 3.81 5.99
C ALA A 18 -7.88 3.51 5.35
N LEU A 19 -7.68 3.85 4.07
CA LEU A 19 -6.45 3.60 3.33
C LEU A 19 -5.28 4.39 3.92
N THR A 20 -5.46 5.70 4.10
CA THR A 20 -4.45 6.61 4.64
C THR A 20 -4.03 6.19 6.04
N VAL A 21 -5.00 5.90 6.92
CA VAL A 21 -4.74 5.51 8.30
C VAL A 21 -3.98 4.20 8.38
N GLU A 22 -4.43 3.16 7.66
CA GLU A 22 -3.78 1.86 7.69
C GLU A 22 -2.36 1.92 7.11
N LEU A 23 -2.17 2.64 6.00
CA LEU A 23 -0.84 2.79 5.38
C LEU A 23 0.10 3.59 6.28
N LEU A 24 -0.36 4.68 6.89
CA LEU A 24 0.45 5.46 7.83
C LEU A 24 0.91 4.62 9.02
N ASN A 25 0.01 3.85 9.63
CA ASN A 25 0.37 2.94 10.73
C ASN A 25 1.45 1.94 10.28
N ARG A 26 1.29 1.36 9.10
CA ARG A 26 2.27 0.41 8.55
C ARG A 26 3.64 1.04 8.27
N LEU A 27 3.69 2.34 7.94
CA LEU A 27 4.94 3.09 7.76
C LEU A 27 5.63 3.39 9.09
N LEU A 28 4.86 3.76 10.12
CA LEU A 28 5.36 4.01 11.47
C LEU A 28 5.92 2.72 12.10
N ASP A 29 5.19 1.61 11.99
CA ASP A 29 5.58 0.33 12.60
C ASP A 29 6.81 -0.30 11.92
N GLY A 30 7.06 0.02 10.66
CA GLY A 30 8.07 -0.62 9.83
C GLY A 30 9.31 0.22 9.53
N GLU A 31 9.45 1.43 10.11
CA GLU A 31 10.51 2.38 9.72
C GLU A 31 11.91 1.74 9.67
N ASP A 32 12.33 1.09 10.75
CA ASP A 32 13.64 0.45 10.84
C ASP A 32 13.85 -0.67 9.80
N GLU A 33 12.79 -1.41 9.46
CA GLU A 33 12.82 -2.45 8.44
C GLU A 33 13.01 -1.83 7.05
N TYR A 34 12.25 -0.78 6.73
CA TYR A 34 12.28 -0.11 5.45
C TYR A 34 13.59 0.64 5.19
N LEU A 35 14.20 1.19 6.24
CA LEU A 35 15.54 1.78 6.14
C LEU A 35 16.62 0.74 5.91
N ARG A 36 16.45 -0.48 6.44
CA ARG A 36 17.37 -1.60 6.22
C ARG A 36 17.21 -2.22 4.83
N ASP A 37 15.98 -2.39 4.38
CA ASP A 37 15.67 -2.94 3.05
C ASP A 37 14.57 -2.11 2.34
N PRO A 38 14.96 -1.16 1.48
CA PRO A 38 14.03 -0.34 0.71
C PRO A 38 13.09 -1.15 -0.20
N ARG A 39 13.42 -2.42 -0.49
CA ARG A 39 12.52 -3.28 -1.27
C ARG A 39 11.28 -3.65 -0.47
N GLU A 40 11.40 -3.88 0.84
CA GLU A 40 10.24 -4.17 1.69
C GLU A 40 9.31 -2.96 1.81
N LEU A 41 9.86 -1.74 1.73
CA LEU A 41 9.04 -0.53 1.58
C LEU A 41 8.23 -0.59 0.28
N MET A 42 8.88 -0.78 -0.87
CA MET A 42 8.20 -0.84 -2.17
C MET A 42 7.12 -1.94 -2.23
N LEU A 43 7.45 -3.14 -1.74
CA LEU A 43 6.51 -4.27 -1.66
C LEU A 43 5.33 -3.97 -0.73
N THR A 44 5.57 -3.21 0.35
CA THR A 44 4.51 -2.77 1.25
C THR A 44 3.63 -1.71 0.62
N LEU A 45 4.19 -0.76 -0.13
CA LEU A 45 3.45 0.35 -0.75
C LEU A 45 2.55 -0.11 -1.91
N ALA A 46 3.01 -1.06 -2.73
CA ALA A 46 2.35 -1.43 -3.99
C ALA A 46 0.88 -1.89 -3.84
N PRO A 47 0.52 -2.76 -2.86
CA PRO A 47 -0.89 -3.14 -2.65
C PRO A 47 -1.79 -1.96 -2.27
N TYR A 48 -1.28 -0.99 -1.51
CA TYR A 48 -2.07 0.20 -1.11
C TYR A 48 -2.24 1.17 -2.27
N HIS A 49 -1.22 1.32 -3.10
CA HIS A 49 -1.31 2.08 -4.34
C HIS A 49 -2.36 1.49 -5.28
N HIS A 50 -2.31 0.17 -5.49
CA HIS A 50 -3.34 -0.52 -6.27
C HIS A 50 -4.73 -0.42 -5.63
N CYS A 51 -4.81 -0.48 -4.29
CA CYS A 51 -6.06 -0.31 -3.56
C CYS A 51 -6.68 1.08 -3.76
N ALA A 52 -5.87 2.15 -3.76
CA ALA A 52 -6.34 3.51 -4.06
C ALA A 52 -7.05 3.57 -5.42
N ARG A 53 -6.40 3.05 -6.47
CA ARG A 53 -6.98 2.99 -7.83
C ARG A 53 -8.30 2.22 -7.86
N ARG A 54 -8.36 1.06 -7.19
CA ARG A 54 -9.60 0.26 -7.13
C ARG A 54 -10.74 0.94 -6.40
N LEU A 55 -10.43 1.84 -5.46
CA LEU A 55 -11.42 2.64 -4.74
C LEU A 55 -11.80 3.93 -5.50
N GLY A 56 -11.20 4.19 -6.67
CA GLY A 56 -11.46 5.38 -7.47
C GLY A 56 -10.67 6.61 -7.03
N GLU A 57 -9.69 6.45 -6.15
CA GLU A 57 -8.81 7.52 -5.67
C GLU A 57 -7.59 7.69 -6.57
N GLU A 58 -7.04 8.90 -6.60
CA GLU A 58 -5.74 9.19 -7.22
C GLU A 58 -4.61 8.78 -6.25
N PRO A 59 -3.76 7.79 -6.59
CA PRO A 59 -2.75 7.30 -5.66
C PRO A 59 -1.73 8.35 -5.22
N GLY A 60 -1.33 9.28 -6.09
CA GLY A 60 -0.41 10.35 -5.76
C GLY A 60 -0.94 11.25 -4.64
N GLU A 61 -2.20 11.67 -4.73
CA GLU A 61 -2.89 12.49 -3.72
C GLU A 61 -2.98 11.74 -2.38
N VAL A 62 -3.37 10.46 -2.39
CA VAL A 62 -3.39 9.63 -1.18
C VAL A 62 -2.00 9.54 -0.56
N PHE A 63 -0.97 9.27 -1.36
CA PHE A 63 0.39 9.07 -0.87
C PHE A 63 1.04 10.38 -0.42
N ASP A 64 0.67 11.53 -0.99
CA ASP A 64 1.08 12.85 -0.50
C ASP A 64 0.54 13.10 0.91
N VAL A 65 -0.73 12.75 1.17
CA VAL A 65 -1.34 12.85 2.51
C VAL A 65 -0.63 11.92 3.50
N VAL A 66 -0.40 10.67 3.10
CA VAL A 66 0.31 9.68 3.95
C VAL A 66 1.74 10.15 4.25
N ALA A 67 2.47 10.65 3.24
CA ALA A 67 3.83 11.13 3.41
C ALA A 67 3.94 12.34 4.35
N ALA A 68 2.89 13.16 4.47
CA ALA A 68 2.87 14.26 5.44
C ALA A 68 2.90 13.75 6.90
N GLY A 69 2.27 12.61 7.17
CA GLY A 69 2.25 11.96 8.48
C GLY A 69 3.40 10.96 8.72
N ALA A 70 4.03 10.46 7.66
CA ALA A 70 5.07 9.43 7.73
C ALA A 70 6.37 9.93 8.42
N PRO A 71 7.23 8.99 8.90
CA PRO A 71 8.56 9.32 9.36
C PRO A 71 9.34 10.15 8.34
N PRO A 72 10.06 11.22 8.75
CA PRO A 72 10.78 12.11 7.83
C PRO A 72 11.68 11.39 6.83
N THR A 73 12.30 10.30 7.26
CA THR A 73 13.22 9.44 6.51
C THR A 73 12.55 8.71 5.32
N LEU A 74 11.23 8.50 5.37
CA LEU A 74 10.48 7.76 4.36
C LEU A 74 9.67 8.65 3.42
N ARG A 75 9.44 9.93 3.76
CA ARG A 75 8.46 10.80 3.09
C ARG A 75 8.68 10.91 1.58
N ASP A 76 9.92 11.15 1.18
CA ASP A 76 10.22 11.35 -0.24
C ASP A 76 10.06 10.06 -1.04
N ALA A 77 10.43 8.91 -0.45
CA ALA A 77 10.22 7.61 -1.07
C ALA A 77 8.72 7.31 -1.23
N VAL A 78 7.90 7.58 -0.20
CA VAL A 78 6.44 7.40 -0.26
C VAL A 78 5.82 8.30 -1.33
N ARG A 79 6.14 9.60 -1.37
CA ARG A 79 5.64 10.51 -2.41
C ARG A 79 6.02 10.07 -3.81
N THR A 80 7.29 9.70 -3.98
CA THR A 80 7.81 9.27 -5.28
C THR A 80 7.10 8.02 -5.75
N PHE A 81 6.91 7.04 -4.86
CA PHE A 81 6.20 5.81 -5.19
C PHE A 81 4.74 6.04 -5.55
N GLY A 82 4.05 6.94 -4.83
CA GLY A 82 2.64 7.26 -5.07
C GLY A 82 2.33 7.80 -6.46
N ARG A 83 3.31 8.44 -7.12
CA ARG A 83 3.17 9.05 -8.45
C ARG A 83 3.44 8.07 -9.60
N ARG A 84 3.72 6.81 -9.30
CA ARG A 84 4.05 5.80 -10.30
C ARG A 84 2.80 5.33 -11.04
N ASP A 85 2.86 5.26 -12.35
CA ASP A 85 1.82 4.68 -13.19
C ASP A 85 2.00 3.16 -13.39
N ASP A 86 3.25 2.69 -13.33
CA ASP A 86 3.71 1.33 -13.63
C ASP A 86 3.54 0.27 -12.51
N ILE A 87 2.60 0.48 -11.58
CA ILE A 87 2.38 -0.46 -10.47
C ILE A 87 1.42 -1.59 -10.87
N GLU A 88 1.99 -2.74 -11.21
CA GLU A 88 1.27 -3.98 -11.50
C GLU A 88 1.48 -5.01 -10.37
N PRO A 89 0.41 -5.68 -9.87
CA PRO A 89 0.49 -6.60 -8.75
C PRO A 89 1.61 -7.66 -8.84
N GLU A 90 1.72 -8.31 -9.99
CA GLU A 90 2.63 -9.42 -10.23
C GLU A 90 4.09 -8.97 -10.15
N SER A 91 4.39 -7.77 -10.66
CA SER A 91 5.72 -7.15 -10.61
C SER A 91 6.19 -6.85 -9.19
N PHE A 92 5.26 -6.73 -8.24
CA PHE A 92 5.52 -6.51 -6.81
C PHE A 92 5.23 -7.76 -5.97
N GLY A 93 5.14 -8.94 -6.59
CA GLY A 93 5.01 -10.21 -5.87
C GLY A 93 3.74 -10.31 -5.03
N PHE A 94 2.64 -9.74 -5.52
CA PHE A 94 1.31 -9.97 -4.95
C PHE A 94 0.27 -10.27 -6.03
N ALA A 95 -0.81 -10.92 -5.61
CA ALA A 95 -1.95 -11.23 -6.45
C ALA A 95 -3.22 -10.76 -5.76
N ILE A 96 -4.27 -10.59 -6.56
CA ILE A 96 -5.61 -10.27 -6.09
C ILE A 96 -6.51 -11.44 -6.43
N VAL A 97 -7.21 -11.97 -5.42
CA VAL A 97 -8.09 -13.11 -5.58
C VAL A 97 -9.51 -12.69 -5.19
N GLU A 98 -10.46 -12.95 -6.08
CA GLU A 98 -11.88 -12.74 -5.79
C GLU A 98 -12.38 -13.90 -4.91
N THR A 99 -12.99 -13.57 -3.77
CA THR A 99 -13.55 -14.56 -2.83
C THR A 99 -15.00 -14.23 -2.51
N ALA A 100 -15.70 -15.13 -1.81
CA ALA A 100 -17.10 -14.90 -1.40
C ALA A 100 -17.29 -13.67 -0.50
N GLU A 101 -16.23 -13.27 0.21
CA GLU A 101 -16.21 -12.07 1.08
C GLU A 101 -15.71 -10.81 0.35
N GLY A 102 -15.48 -10.90 -0.96
CA GLY A 102 -14.87 -9.86 -1.79
C GLY A 102 -13.35 -10.02 -1.94
N PRO A 103 -12.72 -9.15 -2.74
CA PRO A 103 -11.33 -9.30 -3.16
C PRO A 103 -10.34 -9.33 -1.99
N GLU A 104 -9.28 -10.14 -2.15
CA GLU A 104 -8.18 -10.28 -1.20
C GLU A 104 -6.82 -10.08 -1.86
N TYR A 105 -5.91 -9.42 -1.15
CA TYR A 105 -4.51 -9.31 -1.55
C TYR A 105 -3.68 -10.43 -0.92
N LEU A 106 -2.90 -11.14 -1.73
CA LEU A 106 -2.02 -12.23 -1.31
C LEU A 106 -0.58 -11.95 -1.77
N ARG A 107 0.40 -12.05 -0.85
CA ARG A 107 1.83 -12.08 -1.19
C ARG A 107 2.18 -13.43 -1.82
N THR A 108 2.87 -13.39 -2.96
CA THR A 108 3.24 -14.57 -3.76
C THR A 108 4.73 -14.93 -3.68
N ILE A 109 5.54 -14.02 -3.14
CA ILE A 109 6.99 -14.17 -2.92
C ILE A 109 7.36 -14.25 -1.44
#